data_AF-A0A669BD95-F1
#
_entry.id   AF-A0A669BD95-F1
#
_cell.length_a   1.000
_cell.length_b   1.000
_cell.length_c   1.000
_cell.angle_alpha   90.00
_cell.angle_beta   90.00
_cell.angle_gamma   90.00
#
_symmetry.space_group_name_H-M   'P 1'
#
loop_
_entity.id
_entity.type
_entity.pdbx_description
1 polymer ?
#
loop_
_entity_poly.entity_id
_entity_poly.type
_entity_poly.pdbx_seq_one_letter_code
_entity_poly.pdbx_strand_id
1 'polypeptide(L)'
;MFTRGKGQGKLTGRALDCTAFNQSTEYQRSINPLTHYCLFHLFQVILKQLVDAAKDLEEKHIFHRDIKSENILIETSSDVPRVRIIDFGLSCFAMERSRFRFFYGTAIHTPPECYRGKKYRPGPTTVWQMGVVLYEALHVGDFNTETFLQKELEFNKHLSSHCRNFLDACLTNVPKKRPTLGDLQLHPWLR
;
A
#
# COMPACT_ATOMS: atom_id res chain seq x y z
N MET A 1 -17.40 15.77 12.82
CA MET A 1 -17.62 17.24 12.78
C MET A 1 -16.25 17.90 12.97
N PHE A 2 -15.59 18.32 11.90
CA PHE A 2 -14.27 18.96 11.98
C PHE A 2 -14.46 20.47 12.18
N THR A 3 -14.01 21.00 13.32
CA THR A 3 -13.99 22.44 13.59
C THR A 3 -12.74 23.09 12.98
N ARG A 4 -12.96 24.27 12.38
CA ARG A 4 -11.97 25.12 11.71
C ARG A 4 -10.96 25.69 12.71
N GLY A 5 -9.68 25.37 12.51
CA GLY A 5 -8.53 26.15 12.99
C GLY A 5 -7.78 26.75 11.79
N LYS A 6 -7.59 28.07 11.81
CA LYS A 6 -6.99 28.87 10.72
C LYS A 6 -5.51 28.49 10.50
N GLY A 7 -5.12 28.29 9.24
CA GLY A 7 -3.71 28.19 8.84
C GLY A 7 -3.29 26.95 8.04
N GLN A 8 -4.20 26.06 7.66
CA GLN A 8 -3.88 24.95 6.75
C GLN A 8 -4.32 25.32 5.33
N GLY A 9 -3.36 25.42 4.41
CA GLY A 9 -3.68 25.35 2.98
C GLY A 9 -4.58 24.13 2.77
N LYS A 10 -5.73 24.30 2.12
CA LYS A 10 -6.60 23.18 1.80
C LYS A 10 -5.76 22.15 1.07
N LEU A 11 -5.62 20.95 1.63
CA LEU A 11 -5.07 19.81 0.91
C LEU A 11 -6.02 19.53 -0.26
N THR A 12 -5.65 20.00 -1.46
CA THR A 12 -6.38 19.72 -2.69
C THR A 12 -5.74 18.50 -3.34
N GLY A 13 -6.25 17.31 -3.00
CA GLY A 13 -5.87 16.05 -3.60
C GLY A 13 -7.07 15.12 -3.71
N ARG A 14 -6.93 14.02 -4.45
CA ARG A 14 -7.93 12.95 -4.53
C ARG A 14 -7.38 11.68 -3.90
N ALA A 15 -8.24 10.85 -3.32
CA ALA A 15 -7.82 9.53 -2.86
C ALA A 15 -7.24 8.73 -4.03
N LEU A 16 -6.29 7.83 -3.75
CA LEU A 16 -5.68 6.98 -4.75
C LEU A 16 -6.75 6.05 -5.32
N ASP A 17 -7.02 6.21 -6.61
CA ASP A 17 -7.94 5.35 -7.34
C ASP A 17 -7.17 4.19 -7.99
N CYS A 18 -7.15 3.04 -7.33
CA CYS A 18 -6.51 1.83 -7.87
C CYS A 18 -7.18 1.34 -9.17
N THR A 19 -8.47 1.66 -9.39
CA THR A 19 -9.20 1.21 -10.58
C THR A 19 -8.71 1.87 -11.87
N ALA A 20 -8.09 3.05 -11.77
CA ALA A 20 -7.44 3.71 -12.89
C ALA A 20 -6.24 2.91 -13.44
N PHE A 21 -5.65 2.02 -12.63
CA PHE A 21 -4.47 1.24 -13.00
C PHE A 21 -4.82 -0.21 -13.39
N ASN A 22 -5.91 -0.78 -12.85
CA ASN A 22 -6.26 -2.19 -13.01
C ASN A 22 -7.29 -2.50 -14.11
N GLN A 23 -7.68 -1.50 -14.92
CA GLN A 23 -8.74 -1.64 -15.92
C GLN A 23 -8.58 -2.92 -16.75
N SER A 24 -9.68 -3.64 -16.98
CA SER A 24 -9.72 -5.05 -17.41
C SER A 24 -8.79 -5.38 -18.57
N THR A 25 -8.35 -6.64 -18.65
CA THR A 25 -7.48 -7.17 -19.70
C THR A 25 -7.99 -6.95 -21.14
N GLU A 26 -9.28 -6.67 -21.34
CA GLU A 26 -9.85 -6.22 -22.63
C GLU A 26 -9.65 -4.71 -22.88
N TYR A 27 -9.78 -3.88 -21.84
CA TYR A 27 -9.50 -2.45 -21.92
C TYR A 27 -7.99 -2.16 -21.98
N GLN A 28 -7.15 -2.89 -21.26
CA GLN A 28 -5.68 -2.83 -21.37
C GLN A 28 -5.16 -3.19 -22.78
N ARG A 29 -5.89 -4.02 -23.54
CA ARG A 29 -5.58 -4.31 -24.95
C ARG A 29 -6.04 -3.21 -25.91
N SER A 30 -7.01 -2.38 -25.53
CA SER A 30 -7.49 -1.25 -26.33
C SER A 30 -6.81 0.09 -25.97
N ILE A 31 -6.25 0.20 -24.76
CA ILE A 31 -5.37 1.29 -24.38
C ILE A 31 -4.08 1.24 -25.22
N ASN A 32 -3.66 2.39 -25.74
CA ASN A 32 -2.36 2.53 -26.39
C ASN A 32 -1.25 2.03 -25.46
N PRO A 33 -0.35 1.13 -25.91
CA PRO A 33 0.74 0.60 -25.09
C PRO A 33 1.52 1.68 -24.32
N LEU A 34 1.74 2.85 -24.93
CA LEU A 34 2.41 3.99 -24.30
C LEU A 34 1.65 4.49 -23.06
N THR A 35 0.33 4.59 -23.12
CA THR A 35 -0.51 5.02 -21.99
C THR A 35 -0.44 4.01 -20.84
N HIS A 36 -0.44 2.71 -21.14
CA HIS A 36 -0.30 1.67 -20.13
C HIS A 36 1.08 1.72 -19.44
N TYR A 37 2.16 1.89 -20.21
CA TYR A 37 3.50 2.10 -19.66
C TYR A 37 3.58 3.33 -18.76
N CYS A 38 2.99 4.45 -19.18
CA CYS A 38 2.95 5.68 -18.38
C CYS A 38 2.19 5.50 -17.06
N LEU A 39 1.04 4.84 -17.06
CA LEU A 39 0.25 4.57 -15.84
C LEU A 39 1.00 3.65 -14.88
N PHE A 40 1.64 2.60 -15.39
CA PHE A 40 2.47 1.71 -14.56
C PHE A 40 3.66 2.45 -13.94
N HIS A 41 4.36 3.25 -14.73
CA HIS A 41 5.47 4.07 -14.24
C HIS A 41 5.01 5.10 -13.20
N LEU A 42 3.86 5.74 -13.43
CA LEU A 42 3.24 6.64 -12.47
C LEU A 42 2.95 5.94 -11.14
N PHE A 43 2.44 4.71 -11.19
CA PHE A 43 2.18 3.93 -9.98
C PHE A 43 3.46 3.56 -9.24
N GLN A 44 4.54 3.22 -9.95
CA GLN A 44 5.85 3.00 -9.34
C GLN A 44 6.33 4.25 -8.58
N VAL A 45 6.17 5.44 -9.17
CA VAL A 45 6.49 6.73 -8.52
C VAL A 45 5.63 6.96 -7.28
N ILE A 46 4.33 6.67 -7.35
CA ILE A 46 3.41 6.77 -6.20
C ILE A 46 3.82 5.81 -5.10
N LEU A 47 4.07 4.53 -5.41
CA LEU A 47 4.41 3.55 -4.37
C LEU A 47 5.78 3.83 -3.75
N LYS A 48 6.73 4.36 -4.51
CA LYS A 48 8.02 4.83 -3.97
C LYS A 48 7.82 5.90 -2.91
N GLN A 49 7.05 6.95 -3.22
CA GLN A 49 6.73 8.00 -2.25
C GLN A 49 5.93 7.48 -1.05
N LEU A 50 5.07 6.48 -1.25
CA LEU A 50 4.32 5.84 -0.17
C LEU A 50 5.25 5.08 0.79
N VAL A 51 6.24 4.34 0.26
CA VAL A 51 7.25 3.65 1.07
C VAL A 51 8.08 4.66 1.85
N ASP A 52 8.51 5.75 1.23
CA ASP A 52 9.25 6.83 1.89
C ASP A 52 8.41 7.49 3.01
N ALA A 53 7.13 7.80 2.73
CA ALA A 53 6.22 8.36 3.73
C ALA A 53 5.98 7.39 4.91
N ALA A 54 5.87 6.10 4.65
CA ALA A 54 5.73 5.10 5.71
C ALA A 54 7.01 4.94 6.54
N LYS A 55 8.18 5.07 5.91
CA LYS A 55 9.46 5.09 6.61
C LYS A 55 9.58 6.30 7.53
N ASP A 56 9.17 7.47 7.05
CA ASP A 56 9.09 8.70 7.83
C ASP A 56 8.17 8.59 9.05
N LEU A 57 7.07 7.84 8.95
CA LEU A 57 6.18 7.54 10.08
C LEU A 57 6.86 6.60 11.08
N GLU A 58 7.51 5.53 10.60
CA GLU A 58 8.25 4.59 11.44
C GLU A 58 9.33 5.30 12.27
N GLU A 59 10.10 6.20 11.67
CA GLU A 59 11.14 6.99 12.34
C GLU A 59 10.59 7.95 13.40
N LYS A 60 9.36 8.43 13.21
CA LYS A 60 8.61 9.22 14.19
C LYS A 60 7.85 8.37 15.21
N HIS A 61 8.06 7.05 15.20
CA HIS A 61 7.37 6.06 16.02
C HIS A 61 5.85 6.08 15.85
N ILE A 62 5.36 6.43 14.66
CA ILE A 62 3.94 6.43 14.32
C ILE A 62 3.62 5.17 13.54
N PHE A 63 2.69 4.37 14.06
CA PHE A 63 2.12 3.24 13.36
C PHE A 63 0.73 3.58 12.86
N HIS A 64 0.57 3.69 11.53
CA HIS A 64 -0.67 4.14 10.90
C HIS A 64 -1.85 3.17 11.11
N ARG A 65 -1.57 1.86 11.12
CA ARG A 65 -2.51 0.72 11.21
C ARG A 65 -3.50 0.55 10.06
N ASP A 66 -3.75 1.57 9.23
CA ASP A 66 -4.75 1.48 8.16
C ASP A 66 -4.26 2.06 6.83
N ILE A 67 -3.07 1.65 6.36
CA ILE A 67 -2.62 2.04 5.02
C ILE A 67 -3.41 1.22 3.98
N LYS A 68 -4.06 1.95 3.07
CA LYS A 68 -4.92 1.46 1.98
C LYS A 68 -5.15 2.59 0.99
N SER A 69 -5.67 2.29 -0.19
CA SER A 69 -5.87 3.25 -1.28
C SER A 69 -6.70 4.49 -0.86
N GLU A 70 -7.75 4.31 -0.05
CA GLU A 70 -8.61 5.41 0.41
C GLU A 70 -7.91 6.37 1.37
N ASN A 71 -6.89 5.87 2.09
CA ASN A 71 -6.10 6.64 3.04
C ASN A 71 -4.79 7.19 2.42
N ILE A 72 -4.68 7.15 1.09
CA ILE A 72 -3.57 7.70 0.33
C ILE A 72 -4.11 8.81 -0.57
N LEU A 73 -3.66 10.04 -0.33
CA LEU A 73 -4.03 11.20 -1.13
C LEU A 73 -2.96 11.47 -2.19
N ILE A 74 -3.39 11.67 -3.43
CA ILE A 74 -2.56 12.08 -4.55
C ILE A 74 -2.86 13.54 -4.90
N GLU A 75 -1.86 14.40 -4.77
CA GLU A 75 -1.91 15.79 -5.23
C GLU A 75 -1.27 15.92 -6.60
N THR A 76 -2.04 16.35 -7.60
CA THR A 76 -1.58 16.51 -8.99
C THR A 76 -1.41 17.98 -9.39
N SER A 77 -1.13 18.85 -8.42
CA SER A 77 -0.93 20.29 -8.65
C SER A 77 0.46 20.63 -9.20
N SER A 78 1.37 19.66 -9.23
CA SER A 78 2.71 19.72 -9.81
C SER A 78 2.90 18.64 -10.87
N ASP A 79 3.94 18.78 -11.70
CA ASP A 79 4.28 17.82 -12.77
C ASP A 79 4.49 16.39 -12.24
N VAL A 80 5.06 16.28 -11.03
CA VAL A 80 5.16 15.02 -10.29
C VAL A 80 4.05 14.98 -9.25
N PRO A 81 3.23 13.91 -9.18
CA PRO A 81 2.22 13.78 -8.14
C PRO A 81 2.88 13.69 -6.77
N ARG A 82 2.27 14.30 -5.75
CA ARG A 82 2.71 14.13 -4.35
C ARG A 82 1.79 13.18 -3.60
N VAL A 83 2.38 12.22 -2.91
CA VAL A 83 1.67 11.26 -2.08
C VAL A 83 1.61 11.75 -0.64
N ARG A 84 0.43 11.66 -0.02
CA ARG A 84 0.25 11.91 1.42
C ARG A 84 -0.57 10.78 2.04
N ILE A 85 -0.10 10.26 3.17
CA ILE A 85 -0.89 9.38 4.02
C ILE A 85 -1.86 10.27 4.82
N ILE A 86 -3.13 9.90 4.82
CA ILE A 86 -4.20 10.60 5.54
C ILE A 86 -4.95 9.65 6.48
N ASP A 87 -5.79 10.23 7.32
CA ASP A 87 -6.62 9.51 8.30
C ASP A 87 -5.84 8.72 9.37
N PHE A 88 -5.27 9.47 10.32
CA PHE A 88 -4.58 8.92 11.48
C PHE A 88 -5.54 8.50 12.61
N GLY A 89 -6.86 8.38 12.35
CA GLY A 89 -7.85 8.03 13.38
C GLY A 89 -7.58 6.66 14.04
N LEU A 90 -6.94 5.77 13.29
CA LEU A 90 -6.48 4.47 13.76
C LEU A 90 -4.98 4.45 14.07
N SER A 91 -4.25 5.56 14.05
CA SER A 91 -2.82 5.53 14.33
C SER A 91 -2.50 5.37 15.82
N CYS A 92 -1.27 4.97 16.15
CA CYS A 92 -0.76 5.01 17.52
C CYS A 92 0.76 5.18 17.54
N PHE A 93 1.31 5.54 18.70
CA PHE A 93 2.76 5.49 18.90
C PHE A 93 3.23 4.04 19.10
N ALA A 94 4.24 3.63 18.35
CA ALA A 94 4.79 2.29 18.42
C ALA A 94 6.29 2.30 18.13
N MET A 95 7.04 1.57 18.98
CA MET A 95 8.44 1.26 18.76
C MET A 95 8.55 -0.02 17.92
N GLU A 96 9.72 -0.27 17.34
CA GLU A 96 9.95 -1.46 16.51
C GLU A 96 9.59 -2.78 17.23
N ARG A 97 9.85 -2.85 18.55
CA ARG A 97 9.58 -4.02 19.40
C ARG A 97 8.13 -4.10 19.92
N SER A 98 7.29 -3.10 19.63
CA SER A 98 5.88 -3.10 20.03
C SER A 98 5.14 -4.29 19.43
N ARG A 99 4.17 -4.81 20.19
CA ARG A 99 3.38 -5.99 19.81
C ARG A 99 1.90 -5.77 20.12
N PHE A 100 1.05 -6.06 19.14
CA PHE A 100 -0.39 -5.83 19.23
C PHE A 100 -1.15 -7.16 19.15
N ARG A 101 -2.23 -7.28 19.92
CA ARG A 101 -3.11 -8.47 19.94
C ARG A 101 -4.34 -8.34 19.06
N PHE A 102 -4.87 -7.12 18.95
CA PHE A 102 -6.10 -6.83 18.22
C PHE A 102 -5.79 -5.92 17.04
N PHE A 103 -6.24 -6.30 15.86
CA PHE A 103 -6.12 -5.50 14.64
C PHE A 103 -7.29 -4.53 14.55
N TYR A 104 -7.00 -3.27 14.21
CA TYR A 104 -7.98 -2.18 14.18
C TYR A 104 -8.16 -1.55 12.78
N GLY A 105 -7.46 -2.04 11.75
CA GLY A 105 -7.58 -1.55 10.37
C GLY A 105 -8.71 -2.21 9.58
N THR A 106 -8.72 -2.01 8.26
CA THR A 106 -9.66 -2.67 7.33
C THR A 106 -9.62 -4.20 7.47
N ALA A 107 -10.77 -4.80 7.82
CA ALA A 107 -10.87 -6.21 8.19
C ALA A 107 -10.36 -7.19 7.10
N ILE A 108 -10.69 -6.95 5.83
CA ILE A 108 -10.25 -7.80 4.71
C ILE A 108 -8.73 -7.75 4.47
N HIS A 109 -8.05 -6.69 4.93
CA HIS A 109 -6.60 -6.49 4.82
C HIS A 109 -5.81 -7.00 6.03
N THR A 110 -6.49 -7.67 6.98
CA THR A 110 -5.88 -8.17 8.22
C THR A 110 -4.69 -9.09 7.90
N PRO A 111 -3.47 -8.80 8.40
CA PRO A 111 -2.32 -9.66 8.13
C PRO A 111 -2.52 -11.12 8.61
N PRO A 112 -1.93 -12.11 7.91
CA PRO A 112 -2.18 -13.54 8.16
C PRO A 112 -1.79 -14.01 9.56
N GLU A 113 -0.83 -13.33 10.21
CA GLU A 113 -0.42 -13.61 11.57
C GLU A 113 -1.52 -13.36 12.62
N CYS A 114 -2.47 -12.46 12.36
CA CYS A 114 -3.56 -12.13 13.26
C CYS A 114 -4.54 -13.30 13.40
N TYR A 115 -4.84 -14.02 12.31
CA TYR A 115 -5.69 -15.22 12.31
C TYR A 115 -5.09 -16.37 13.11
N ARG A 116 -3.76 -16.40 13.26
CA ARG A 116 -3.04 -17.44 14.01
C ARG A 116 -2.96 -17.14 15.52
N GLY A 117 -3.70 -16.14 16.00
CA GLY A 117 -3.65 -15.67 17.39
C GLY A 117 -2.30 -15.09 17.80
N LYS A 118 -1.42 -14.80 16.83
CA LYS A 118 -0.08 -14.26 17.11
C LYS A 118 -0.16 -12.74 17.24
N LYS A 119 0.72 -12.18 18.07
CA LYS A 119 0.91 -10.74 18.11
C LYS A 119 1.56 -10.26 16.82
N TYR A 120 1.10 -9.14 16.29
CA TYR A 120 1.69 -8.49 15.11
C TYR A 120 2.56 -7.28 15.50
N ARG A 121 3.44 -6.84 14.58
CA ARG A 121 4.42 -5.76 14.79
C ARG A 121 4.21 -4.66 13.73
N PRO A 122 4.51 -3.38 14.03
CA PRO A 122 4.31 -2.26 13.10
C PRO A 122 4.89 -2.48 11.71
N GLY A 123 6.21 -2.61 11.59
CA GLY A 123 6.91 -2.70 10.30
C GLY A 123 6.39 -3.80 9.37
N PRO A 124 6.36 -5.08 9.80
CA PRO A 124 5.84 -6.17 8.96
C PRO A 124 4.36 -6.00 8.57
N THR A 125 3.55 -5.36 9.41
CA THR A 125 2.14 -5.07 9.08
C THR A 125 2.04 -3.94 8.06
N THR A 126 2.84 -2.88 8.19
CA THR A 126 2.92 -1.81 7.19
C THR A 126 3.36 -2.36 5.83
N VAL A 127 4.35 -3.25 5.79
CA VAL A 127 4.81 -3.90 4.55
C VAL A 127 3.72 -4.77 3.90
N TRP A 128 2.95 -5.50 4.70
CA TRP A 128 1.78 -6.22 4.21
C TRP A 128 0.77 -5.28 3.54
N GLN A 129 0.46 -4.15 4.18
CA GLN A 129 -0.45 -3.13 3.65
C GLN A 129 0.05 -2.51 2.34
N MET A 130 1.37 -2.36 2.15
CA MET A 130 1.93 -1.97 0.85
C MET A 130 1.65 -3.00 -0.25
N GLY A 131 1.74 -4.29 0.09
CA GLY A 131 1.40 -5.38 -0.82
C GLY A 131 -0.06 -5.37 -1.21
N VAL A 132 -0.96 -5.06 -0.27
CA VAL A 132 -2.40 -4.89 -0.54
C VAL A 132 -2.64 -3.76 -1.54
N VAL A 133 -2.11 -2.55 -1.27
CA VAL A 133 -2.25 -1.40 -2.17
C VAL A 133 -1.70 -1.70 -3.57
N LEU A 134 -0.54 -2.36 -3.65
CA LEU A 134 0.05 -2.78 -4.92
C LEU A 134 -0.82 -3.82 -5.65
N TYR A 135 -1.36 -4.81 -4.93
CA TYR A 135 -2.24 -5.81 -5.52
C TYR A 135 -3.46 -5.15 -6.16
N GLU A 136 -4.17 -4.31 -5.41
CA GLU A 136 -5.41 -3.67 -5.85
C GLU A 136 -5.19 -2.74 -7.05
N ALA A 137 -4.01 -2.13 -7.17
CA ALA A 137 -3.65 -1.33 -8.33
C ALA A 137 -3.32 -2.16 -9.58
N LEU A 138 -2.93 -3.43 -9.43
CA LEU A 138 -2.45 -4.27 -10.53
C LEU A 138 -3.45 -5.36 -10.96
N HIS A 139 -4.48 -5.60 -10.16
CA HIS A 139 -5.44 -6.69 -10.31
C HIS A 139 -6.87 -6.18 -10.24
N VAL A 140 -7.76 -6.88 -10.95
CA VAL A 140 -9.19 -6.62 -10.86
C VAL A 140 -9.73 -7.26 -9.58
N GLY A 141 -10.50 -6.47 -8.82
CA GLY A 141 -11.13 -6.91 -7.57
C GLY A 141 -10.31 -6.55 -6.34
N ASP A 142 -11.00 -6.57 -5.20
CA ASP A 142 -10.43 -6.17 -3.91
C ASP A 142 -9.53 -7.27 -3.35
N PHE A 143 -8.50 -6.86 -2.62
CA PHE A 143 -7.66 -7.83 -1.92
C PHE A 143 -8.37 -8.33 -0.66
N ASN A 144 -8.50 -9.64 -0.51
CA ASN A 144 -8.96 -10.25 0.73
C ASN A 144 -7.92 -11.27 1.23
N THR A 145 -7.50 -11.11 2.49
CA THR A 145 -6.48 -11.97 3.07
C THR A 145 -6.93 -13.43 3.21
N GLU A 146 -8.22 -13.67 3.45
CA GLU A 146 -8.76 -15.02 3.55
C GLU A 146 -8.68 -15.75 2.20
N THR A 147 -9.13 -15.11 1.11
CA THR A 147 -9.03 -15.66 -0.25
C THR A 147 -7.58 -15.80 -0.70
N PHE A 148 -6.70 -14.86 -0.32
CA PHE A 148 -5.26 -14.98 -0.52
C PHE A 148 -4.69 -16.24 0.13
N LEU A 149 -5.07 -16.51 1.39
CA LEU A 149 -4.61 -17.68 2.15
C LEU A 149 -5.16 -18.99 1.59
N GLN A 150 -6.38 -18.97 1.03
CA GLN A 150 -7.00 -20.09 0.31
C GLN A 150 -6.43 -20.29 -1.10
N LYS A 151 -5.59 -19.36 -1.59
CA LYS A 151 -5.03 -19.32 -2.95
C LYS A 151 -6.09 -19.13 -4.04
N GLU A 152 -7.15 -18.40 -3.71
CA GLU A 152 -8.27 -18.11 -4.60
C GLU A 152 -8.15 -16.72 -5.26
N LEU A 153 -7.16 -15.92 -4.88
CA LEU A 153 -6.86 -14.65 -5.57
C LEU A 153 -6.18 -14.89 -6.92
N GLU A 154 -6.68 -14.18 -7.93
CA GLU A 154 -6.10 -14.18 -9.26
C GLU A 154 -4.93 -13.20 -9.38
N PHE A 155 -3.82 -13.67 -9.94
CA PHE A 155 -2.66 -12.83 -10.19
C PHE A 155 -2.50 -12.54 -11.68
N ASN A 156 -2.20 -11.28 -12.02
CA ASN A 156 -1.89 -10.86 -13.36
C ASN A 156 -0.60 -11.55 -13.82
N LYS A 157 -0.70 -12.30 -14.92
CA LYS A 157 0.42 -13.11 -15.46
C LYS A 157 1.43 -12.27 -16.25
N HIS A 158 1.13 -11.00 -16.52
CA HIS A 158 1.94 -10.10 -17.33
C HIS A 158 2.79 -9.12 -16.51
N LEU A 159 2.88 -9.32 -15.19
CA LEU A 159 3.76 -8.51 -14.34
C LEU A 159 5.23 -8.77 -14.67
N SER A 160 6.04 -7.71 -14.64
CA SER A 160 7.49 -7.87 -14.72
C SER A 160 8.01 -8.69 -13.53
N SER A 161 9.14 -9.39 -13.71
CA SER A 161 9.76 -10.20 -12.67
C SER A 161 10.03 -9.39 -11.39
N HIS A 162 10.52 -8.16 -11.53
CA HIS A 162 10.78 -7.26 -10.41
C HIS A 162 9.49 -6.82 -9.69
N CYS A 163 8.41 -6.54 -10.43
CA CYS A 163 7.11 -6.18 -9.86
C CYS A 163 6.52 -7.34 -9.07
N ARG A 164 6.50 -8.53 -9.69
CA ARG A 164 6.03 -9.76 -9.07
C ARG A 164 6.83 -10.07 -7.80
N ASN A 165 8.15 -9.95 -7.86
CA ASN A 165 9.02 -10.18 -6.72
C ASN A 165 8.75 -9.20 -5.55
N PHE A 166 8.54 -7.92 -5.84
CA PHE A 166 8.16 -6.93 -4.83
C PHE A 166 6.83 -7.30 -4.17
N LEU A 167 5.81 -7.63 -4.98
CA LEU A 167 4.48 -8.00 -4.50
C LEU A 167 4.53 -9.25 -3.60
N ASP A 168 5.21 -10.32 -4.05
CA ASP A 168 5.36 -11.55 -3.28
C ASP A 168 6.14 -11.33 -1.97
N ALA A 169 7.15 -10.45 -1.98
CA ALA A 169 7.90 -10.10 -0.77
C ALA A 169 7.01 -9.41 0.27
N CYS A 170 6.18 -8.44 -0.15
CA CYS A 170 5.22 -7.76 0.72
C CYS A 170 4.16 -8.72 1.29
N LEU A 171 3.58 -9.58 0.43
CA LEU A 171 2.53 -10.53 0.78
C LEU A 171 3.07 -11.85 1.34
N THR A 172 4.31 -11.86 1.85
CA THR A 172 4.88 -13.06 2.47
C THR A 172 4.14 -13.42 3.77
N ASN A 173 3.65 -14.66 3.85
CA ASN A 173 2.85 -15.21 4.97
C ASN A 173 3.55 -15.21 6.34
N VAL A 174 4.87 -15.24 6.35
CA VAL A 174 5.67 -15.24 7.59
C VAL A 174 6.17 -13.81 7.82
N PRO A 175 5.69 -13.09 8.86
CA PRO A 175 5.99 -11.66 9.01
C PRO A 175 7.48 -11.35 9.13
N LYS A 176 8.25 -12.26 9.75
CA LYS A 176 9.71 -12.13 9.90
C LYS A 176 10.48 -12.28 8.58
N LYS A 177 9.84 -12.81 7.53
CA LYS A 177 10.42 -12.97 6.19
C LYS A 177 10.01 -11.83 5.25
N ARG A 178 9.08 -10.95 5.66
CA ARG A 178 8.80 -9.73 4.92
C ARG A 178 10.03 -8.81 5.00
N PRO A 179 10.35 -8.07 3.93
CA PRO A 179 11.39 -7.05 3.96
C PRO A 179 11.08 -5.97 5.00
N THR A 180 12.09 -5.24 5.45
CA THR A 180 11.87 -3.99 6.18
C THR A 180 11.46 -2.87 5.22
N LEU A 181 10.97 -1.74 5.74
CA LEU A 181 10.70 -0.56 4.91
C LEU A 181 11.98 -0.05 4.22
N GLY A 182 13.13 -0.12 4.90
CA GLY A 182 14.43 0.22 4.30
C GLY A 182 14.81 -0.72 3.15
N ASP A 183 14.54 -2.01 3.29
CA ASP A 183 14.76 -2.97 2.19
C ASP A 183 13.83 -2.67 1.00
N LEU A 184 12.58 -2.28 1.25
CA LEU A 184 11.65 -1.88 0.19
C LEU A 184 12.12 -0.63 -0.56
N GLN A 185 12.61 0.41 0.14
CA GLN A 185 13.16 1.62 -0.51
C GLN A 185 14.27 1.29 -1.51
N LEU A 186 15.05 0.24 -1.22
CA LEU A 186 16.16 -0.20 -2.06
C LEU A 186 15.77 -1.23 -3.11
N HIS A 187 14.52 -1.69 -3.15
CA HIS A 187 14.08 -2.76 -4.03
C HIS A 187 14.19 -2.37 -5.52
N PRO A 188 14.70 -3.24 -6.41
CA PRO A 188 14.91 -2.91 -7.83
C PRO A 188 13.68 -2.39 -8.57
N TRP A 189 12.48 -2.80 -8.15
CA TRP A 189 11.22 -2.37 -8.78
C TRP A 189 10.87 -0.89 -8.54
N LEU A 190 11.44 -0.26 -7.50
CA LEU A 190 11.24 1.17 -7.18
C LEU A 190 12.39 2.07 -7.66
N ARG A 191 13.37 1.50 -8.36
CA ARG A 191 14.54 2.21 -8.90
C ARG A 191 14.33 2.64 -10.35
#